data_AF-A0A9P8SEH5-F1
#
_entry.id   AF-A0A9P8SEH5-F1
#
_cell.length_a   1.000
_cell.length_b   1.000
_cell.length_c   1.000
_cell.angle_alpha   90.00
_cell.angle_beta   90.00
_cell.angle_gamma   90.00
#
_symmetry.space_group_name_H-M   'P 1'
#
loop_
_entity.id
_entity.type
_entity.pdbx_description
1 polymer ?
#
loop_
_entity_poly.entity_id
_entity_poly.type
_entity_poly.pdbx_seq_one_letter_code
_entity_poly.pdbx_strand_id
1 'polypeptide(L)'
;MPECGHEPRSDEPDSGQADVAHAEHDGRCFDFVREPWFLEGYMALSCGCDRLFFTTQDREVNATLLFKLNGVPTQRMTQFLFQNRDLERRILKRSRPEGGTYVKLDVARRLCDHFGLSWNPIDRIFAHRASRHDSSYATTGKECPCNRSYVEGVGSREGYMALSYRGRLVFFTIQDRKVNATQLFKLEGRPLNVMHRYLTRRKIKKHVVNGGVESGTCVVLDAARELCTKLGLTCVPVDKVKAYQPRQVG
;
A
#
# COMPACT_ATOMS: atom_id res chain seq x y z
N MET A 1 53.81 59.73 -0.21
CA MET A 1 52.80 59.22 -1.17
C MET A 1 52.15 58.02 -0.52
N PRO A 2 50.81 57.99 -0.46
CA PRO A 2 50.04 57.52 0.68
C PRO A 2 49.59 56.05 0.61
N GLU A 3 49.10 55.60 1.76
CA GLU A 3 48.49 54.33 2.12
C GLU A 3 47.18 54.01 1.37
N CYS A 4 46.59 52.86 1.74
CA CYS A 4 45.26 52.29 1.41
C CYS A 4 45.35 51.11 0.43
N GLY A 5 44.82 49.92 0.71
CA GLY A 5 44.06 49.42 1.85
C GLY A 5 43.72 47.96 1.55
N HIS A 6 43.90 47.08 2.53
CA HIS A 6 43.36 45.72 2.48
C HIS A 6 41.87 45.79 2.84
N GLU A 7 41.00 45.40 1.91
CA GLU A 7 39.64 44.96 2.22
C GLU A 7 39.54 43.45 2.00
N PRO A 8 39.17 42.65 3.02
CA PRO A 8 38.75 41.27 2.81
C PRO A 8 37.29 41.26 2.34
N ARG A 9 37.06 40.81 1.10
CA ARG A 9 35.72 40.45 0.63
C ARG A 9 35.21 39.27 1.44
N SER A 10 34.37 39.59 2.40
CA SER A 10 33.37 38.71 2.97
C SER A 10 32.16 38.81 2.06
N ASP A 11 31.86 37.75 1.30
CA ASP A 11 30.55 37.56 0.69
C ASP A 11 30.25 36.07 0.73
N GLU A 12 29.02 35.80 1.12
CA GLU A 12 28.54 34.66 1.88
C GLU A 12 28.47 33.34 1.09
N PRO A 13 28.52 32.18 1.78
CA PRO A 13 28.00 30.95 1.20
C PRO A 13 26.49 31.10 1.02
N ASP A 14 26.02 30.88 -0.22
CA ASP A 14 24.61 30.73 -0.58
C ASP A 14 24.02 29.53 0.17
N SER A 15 23.65 29.77 1.42
CA SER A 15 22.90 28.86 2.26
C SER A 15 21.47 28.85 1.76
N GLY A 16 21.24 28.08 0.71
CA GLY A 16 19.94 27.52 0.35
C GLY A 16 19.46 26.57 1.44
N GLN A 17 19.25 27.10 2.65
CA GLN A 17 18.38 26.52 3.66
C GLN A 17 16.97 26.60 3.09
N ALA A 18 16.59 25.57 2.33
CA ALA A 18 15.18 25.27 2.17
C ALA A 18 14.59 25.20 3.57
N ASP A 19 13.56 26.01 3.82
CA ASP A 19 12.69 25.89 4.99
C ASP A 19 12.20 24.44 5.09
N VAL A 20 12.94 23.62 5.83
CA VAL A 20 12.48 22.31 6.25
C VAL A 20 11.52 22.58 7.37
N ALA A 21 10.25 22.77 7.01
CA ALA A 21 9.15 22.78 7.94
C ALA A 21 9.38 21.65 8.94
N HIS A 22 9.49 22.01 10.23
CA HIS A 22 9.58 21.05 11.30
C HIS A 22 8.50 20.00 11.08
N ALA A 23 8.88 18.73 11.14
CA ALA A 23 7.98 17.59 10.99
C ALA A 23 6.95 17.63 12.12
N GLU A 24 5.92 18.45 11.95
CA GLU A 24 4.72 18.44 12.77
C GLU A 24 4.21 17.02 12.79
N HIS A 25 3.76 16.58 13.97
CA HIS A 25 3.19 15.28 14.22
C HIS A 25 2.12 14.97 13.19
N ASP A 26 2.57 14.29 12.16
CA ASP A 26 1.79 13.82 11.05
C ASP A 26 0.70 12.90 11.61
N GLY A 27 -0.50 13.46 11.76
CA GLY A 27 -1.68 12.87 12.39
C GLY A 27 -2.24 11.66 11.63
N ARG A 28 -1.46 11.11 10.70
CA ARG A 28 -1.72 9.86 10.01
C ARG A 28 -1.83 8.73 11.03
N CYS A 29 -2.99 8.07 11.02
CA CYS A 29 -3.24 6.86 11.79
C CYS A 29 -2.66 5.66 11.05
N PHE A 30 -1.82 4.89 11.72
CA PHE A 30 -1.21 3.69 11.17
C PHE A 30 -1.67 2.45 11.92
N ASP A 31 -2.23 1.49 11.20
CA ASP A 31 -2.67 0.21 11.76
C ASP A 31 -1.77 -0.93 11.29
N PHE A 32 -1.46 -1.86 12.19
CA PHE A 32 -0.73 -3.08 11.81
C PHE A 32 -1.64 -4.02 11.04
N VAL A 33 -1.19 -4.43 9.86
CA VAL A 33 -1.90 -5.37 9.00
C VAL A 33 -0.98 -6.53 8.65
N ARG A 34 -1.55 -7.74 8.67
CA ARG A 34 -0.93 -8.97 8.20
C ARG A 34 -1.96 -9.71 7.36
N GLU A 35 -1.74 -9.75 6.04
CA GLU A 35 -2.63 -10.49 5.13
C GLU A 35 -2.10 -11.91 4.89
N PRO A 36 -2.98 -12.88 4.60
CA PRO A 36 -2.57 -14.27 4.32
C PRO A 36 -1.63 -14.42 3.12
N TRP A 37 -1.66 -13.48 2.18
CA TRP A 37 -0.84 -13.51 0.97
C TRP A 37 0.51 -12.82 1.12
N PHE A 38 0.75 -12.14 2.24
CA PHE A 38 2.05 -11.53 2.51
C PHE A 38 3.12 -12.61 2.66
N LEU A 39 4.32 -12.34 2.18
CA LEU A 39 5.48 -13.21 2.41
C LEU A 39 5.67 -13.53 3.89
N GLU A 40 6.08 -14.75 4.21
CA GLU A 40 6.37 -15.15 5.60
C GLU A 40 7.40 -14.21 6.23
N GLY A 41 7.16 -13.80 7.47
CA GLY A 41 8.01 -12.83 8.17
C GLY A 41 7.73 -11.36 7.85
N TYR A 42 6.82 -11.03 6.93
CA TYR A 42 6.46 -9.63 6.58
C TYR A 42 5.20 -9.15 7.30
N MET A 43 5.11 -7.85 7.57
CA MET A 43 3.90 -7.17 8.00
C MET A 43 3.83 -5.80 7.30
N ALA A 44 2.71 -5.10 7.44
CA ALA A 44 2.58 -3.74 6.95
C ALA A 44 2.00 -2.82 8.01
N LEU A 45 2.43 -1.57 8.01
CA LEU A 45 1.64 -0.46 8.57
C LEU A 45 0.76 0.10 7.46
N SER A 46 -0.55 0.13 7.69
CA SER A 46 -1.54 0.68 6.77
C SER A 46 -1.90 2.11 7.19
N CYS A 47 -1.81 3.06 6.27
CA CYS A 47 -2.35 4.41 6.43
C CYS A 47 -3.27 4.71 5.24
N GLY A 48 -4.58 4.62 5.47
CA GLY A 48 -5.54 4.66 4.38
C GLY A 48 -5.30 3.51 3.39
N CYS A 49 -5.07 3.85 2.11
CA CYS A 49 -4.78 2.87 1.05
C CYS A 49 -3.30 2.48 0.96
N ASP A 50 -2.42 3.27 1.57
CA ASP A 50 -0.98 3.05 1.50
C ASP A 50 -0.52 2.04 2.53
N ARG A 51 0.48 1.24 2.15
CA ARG A 51 1.05 0.19 2.97
C ARG A 51 2.56 0.35 3.05
N LEU A 52 3.08 0.44 4.26
CA LEU A 52 4.51 0.40 4.56
C LEU A 52 4.88 -1.01 5.02
N PHE A 53 5.51 -1.80 4.13
CA PHE A 53 5.95 -3.14 4.48
C PHE A 53 7.22 -3.11 5.36
N PHE A 54 7.28 -4.03 6.31
CA PHE A 54 8.44 -4.27 7.16
C PHE A 54 8.60 -5.76 7.48
N THR A 55 9.82 -6.19 7.79
CA THR A 55 10.11 -7.55 8.25
C THR A 55 10.06 -7.62 9.77
N THR A 56 9.41 -8.66 10.28
CA THR A 56 9.22 -8.88 11.72
C THR A 56 10.46 -9.43 12.41
N GLN A 57 11.29 -10.20 11.70
CA GLN A 57 12.51 -10.81 12.24
C GLN A 57 13.71 -9.84 12.12
N ASP A 58 14.05 -9.44 10.89
CA ASP A 58 15.26 -8.65 10.61
C ASP A 58 15.13 -7.16 10.92
N ARG A 59 13.92 -6.71 11.27
CA ARG A 59 13.58 -5.31 11.56
C ARG A 59 14.00 -4.37 10.45
N GLU A 60 13.61 -4.74 9.25
CA GLU A 60 13.83 -3.92 8.08
C GLU A 60 12.52 -3.32 7.63
N VAL A 61 12.56 -2.06 7.24
CA VAL A 61 11.42 -1.35 6.66
C VAL A 61 11.68 -1.09 5.19
N ASN A 62 10.65 -1.18 4.37
CA ASN A 62 10.73 -0.85 2.95
C ASN A 62 10.84 0.68 2.78
N ALA A 63 12.08 1.18 2.71
CA ALA A 63 12.39 2.60 2.53
C ALA A 63 11.80 3.16 1.23
N THR A 64 11.64 2.34 0.18
CA THR A 64 11.00 2.80 -1.06
C THR A 64 9.55 3.23 -0.80
N LEU A 65 8.82 2.47 0.02
CA LEU A 65 7.45 2.79 0.37
C LEU A 65 7.36 3.92 1.40
N LEU A 66 8.34 4.03 2.31
CA LEU A 66 8.46 5.16 3.23
C LEU A 66 8.57 6.49 2.46
N PHE A 67 9.39 6.54 1.40
CA PHE A 67 9.53 7.73 0.57
C PHE A 67 8.25 8.04 -0.21
N LYS A 68 7.63 7.01 -0.81
CA LYS A 68 6.34 7.18 -1.51
C LYS A 68 5.24 7.72 -0.59
N LEU A 69 5.14 7.19 0.62
CA LEU A 69 4.20 7.65 1.65
C LEU A 69 4.37 9.15 1.95
N ASN A 70 5.59 9.65 1.92
CA ASN A 70 5.88 11.05 2.19
C ASN A 70 5.95 11.91 0.92
N GLY A 71 5.54 11.38 -0.25
CA GLY A 71 5.58 12.11 -1.51
C GLY A 71 6.99 12.44 -2.01
N VAL A 72 8.03 11.83 -1.44
CA VAL A 72 9.42 12.12 -1.80
C VAL A 72 9.88 11.20 -2.93
N PRO A 73 10.50 11.72 -4.00
CA PRO A 73 11.01 10.91 -5.10
C PRO A 73 12.02 9.85 -4.63
N THR A 74 11.75 8.58 -4.95
CA THR A 74 12.62 7.44 -4.57
C THR A 74 14.04 7.50 -5.13
N GLN A 75 14.29 8.34 -6.14
CA GLN A 75 15.63 8.60 -6.66
C GLN A 75 16.52 9.28 -5.61
N ARG A 76 15.96 10.17 -4.78
CA ARG A 76 16.70 10.84 -3.69
C ARG A 76 17.19 9.84 -2.64
N MET A 77 16.32 8.91 -2.23
CA MET A 77 16.70 7.78 -1.38
C MET A 77 17.84 6.97 -2.02
N THR A 78 17.72 6.67 -3.31
CA THR A 78 18.71 5.84 -4.02
C THR A 78 20.08 6.53 -4.06
N GLN A 79 20.11 7.84 -4.31
CA GLN A 79 21.33 8.63 -4.30
C GLN A 79 21.97 8.70 -2.91
N PHE A 80 21.17 8.94 -1.86
CA PHE A 80 21.65 8.94 -0.49
C PHE A 80 22.27 7.60 -0.10
N LEU A 81 21.59 6.49 -0.39
CA LEU A 81 22.11 5.16 -0.12
C LEU A 81 23.34 4.81 -0.98
N PHE A 82 23.48 5.42 -2.17
CA PHE A 82 24.67 5.23 -3.01
C PHE A 82 25.89 5.96 -2.45
N GLN A 83 25.68 7.15 -1.85
CA GLN A 83 26.72 7.94 -1.20
C GLN A 83 27.14 7.36 0.16
N ASN A 84 26.21 6.72 0.88
CA ASN A 84 26.45 6.08 2.18
C ASN A 84 26.47 4.55 2.02
N ARG A 85 27.55 4.04 1.43
CA ARG A 85 27.69 2.60 1.08
C ARG A 85 27.84 1.67 2.29
N ASP A 86 28.18 2.22 3.44
CA ASP A 86 28.25 1.56 4.74
C ASP A 86 26.86 1.17 5.27
N LEU A 87 25.80 1.79 4.78
CA LEU A 87 24.43 1.50 5.19
C LEU A 87 23.93 0.21 4.53
N GLU A 88 23.76 -0.83 5.34
CA GLU A 88 23.19 -2.10 4.90
C GLU A 88 21.80 -1.92 4.29
N ARG A 89 21.61 -2.55 3.13
CA ARG A 89 20.32 -2.57 2.43
C ARG A 89 20.10 -3.90 1.72
N ARG A 90 18.85 -4.31 1.66
CA ARG A 90 18.40 -5.49 0.92
C ARG A 90 17.37 -5.10 -0.12
N ILE A 91 17.51 -5.58 -1.36
CA ILE A 91 16.58 -5.27 -2.44
C ILE A 91 15.70 -6.48 -2.71
N LEU A 92 14.38 -6.31 -2.57
CA LEU A 92 13.39 -7.30 -2.97
C LEU A 92 12.83 -6.94 -4.36
N LYS A 93 12.76 -7.93 -5.27
CA LYS A 93 12.26 -7.73 -6.64
C LYS A 93 10.84 -7.12 -6.62
N ARG A 94 10.60 -6.20 -7.56
CA ARG A 94 9.36 -5.40 -7.67
C ARG A 94 8.12 -6.15 -8.19
N SER A 95 8.17 -7.48 -8.34
CA SER A 95 7.05 -8.28 -8.84
C SER A 95 5.94 -8.52 -7.81
N ARG A 96 6.14 -8.08 -6.56
CA ARG A 96 5.17 -8.20 -5.47
C ARG A 96 4.97 -6.85 -4.76
N PRO A 97 3.84 -6.65 -4.05
CA PRO A 97 3.60 -5.45 -3.25
C PRO A 97 4.69 -5.14 -2.23
N GLU A 98 5.32 -6.18 -1.67
CA GLU A 98 6.44 -6.06 -0.73
C GLU A 98 7.75 -5.61 -1.41
N GLY A 99 7.82 -5.58 -2.74
CA GLY A 99 9.04 -5.25 -3.48
C GLY A 99 9.56 -3.84 -3.17
N GLY A 100 10.88 -3.69 -3.12
CA GLY A 100 11.52 -2.42 -2.78
C GLY A 100 12.86 -2.59 -2.07
N THR A 101 13.39 -1.47 -1.61
CA THR A 101 14.63 -1.42 -0.83
C THR A 101 14.31 -1.45 0.64
N TYR A 102 14.81 -2.47 1.33
CA TYR A 102 14.71 -2.69 2.76
C TYR A 102 15.97 -2.22 3.45
N VAL A 103 15.80 -1.50 4.56
CA VAL A 103 16.88 -1.00 5.41
C VAL A 103 16.52 -1.22 6.88
N LYS A 104 17.52 -1.34 7.76
CA LYS A 104 17.29 -1.43 9.21
C LYS A 104 16.55 -0.19 9.73
N LEU A 105 15.79 -0.32 10.82
CA LEU A 105 15.03 0.78 11.42
C LEU A 105 15.91 2.00 11.77
N ASP A 106 17.13 1.79 12.27
CA ASP A 106 18.04 2.89 12.60
C ASP A 106 18.49 3.67 11.35
N VAL A 107 18.69 2.96 10.24
CA VAL A 107 18.97 3.57 8.93
C VAL A 107 17.74 4.32 8.42
N ALA A 108 16.53 3.79 8.63
CA ALA A 108 15.30 4.46 8.28
C ALA A 108 15.08 5.76 9.07
N ARG A 109 15.45 5.80 10.36
CA ARG A 109 15.45 7.04 11.14
C ARG A 109 16.40 8.08 10.55
N ARG A 110 17.64 7.69 10.23
CA ARG A 110 18.60 8.60 9.56
C ARG A 110 18.07 9.14 8.22
N LEU A 111 17.37 8.31 7.46
CA LEU A 111 16.68 8.76 6.23
C LEU A 111 15.57 9.76 6.55
N CYS A 112 14.77 9.51 7.60
CA CYS A 112 13.76 10.47 8.01
C CYS A 112 14.38 11.82 8.42
N ASP A 113 15.47 11.81 9.18
CA ASP A 113 16.16 13.02 9.63
C ASP A 113 16.71 13.81 8.45
N HIS A 114 17.40 13.12 7.53
CA HIS A 114 18.03 13.75 6.39
C HIS A 114 17.04 14.38 5.40
N PHE A 115 15.85 13.77 5.24
CA PHE A 115 14.85 14.19 4.26
C PHE A 115 13.63 14.88 4.89
N GLY A 116 13.61 15.12 6.20
CA GLY A 116 12.47 15.71 6.91
C GLY A 116 11.20 14.85 6.89
N LEU A 117 11.34 13.52 6.91
CA LEU A 117 10.19 12.60 6.92
C LEU A 117 9.69 12.34 8.33
N SER A 118 8.40 12.01 8.47
CA SER A 118 7.80 11.62 9.74
C SER A 118 8.43 10.35 10.34
N TRP A 119 8.74 10.40 11.64
CA TRP A 119 9.21 9.23 12.41
C TRP A 119 8.09 8.29 12.84
N ASN A 120 6.84 8.78 12.89
CA ASN A 120 5.66 8.04 13.38
C ASN A 120 5.59 6.58 12.89
N PRO A 121 5.70 6.28 11.57
CA PRO A 121 5.67 4.89 11.12
C PRO A 121 6.84 4.05 11.65
N ILE A 122 8.03 4.63 11.78
CA ILE A 122 9.22 3.92 12.28
C ILE A 122 9.09 3.64 13.77
N ASP A 123 8.63 4.62 14.55
CA ASP A 123 8.42 4.48 15.99
C ASP A 123 7.36 3.44 16.32
N ARG A 124 6.28 3.37 15.52
CA ARG A 124 5.28 2.31 15.66
C ARG A 124 5.87 0.93 15.41
N ILE A 125 6.63 0.74 14.32
CA ILE A 125 7.29 -0.55 14.04
C ILE A 125 8.24 -0.92 15.19
N PHE A 126 8.96 0.06 15.75
CA PHE A 126 9.83 -0.14 16.90
C PHE A 126 9.04 -0.58 18.15
N ALA A 127 7.91 0.09 18.43
CA ALA A 127 7.05 -0.20 19.58
C ALA A 127 6.31 -1.55 19.50
N HIS A 128 5.97 -2.01 18.29
CA HIS A 128 5.36 -3.34 18.07
C HIS A 128 6.19 -4.51 18.62
N ARG A 129 7.49 -4.29 18.79
CA ARG A 129 8.40 -5.24 19.42
C ARG A 129 8.20 -5.34 20.93
N ALA A 130 7.98 -4.21 21.60
CA ALA A 130 7.85 -4.17 23.06
C ALA A 130 6.63 -4.96 23.53
N SER A 131 5.51 -4.83 22.82
CA SER A 131 4.26 -5.52 23.18
C SER A 131 4.26 -7.04 22.92
N ARG A 132 5.12 -7.55 22.03
CA ARG A 132 5.21 -8.99 21.73
C ARG A 132 6.09 -9.79 22.68
N HIS A 133 6.95 -9.12 23.45
CA HIS A 133 7.72 -9.80 24.50
C HIS A 133 6.90 -9.99 25.80
N ASP A 134 5.82 -9.23 25.99
CA ASP A 134 5.03 -9.24 27.24
C ASP A 134 3.63 -9.87 27.11
N SER A 135 3.20 -10.34 25.96
CA SER A 135 1.83 -10.86 25.82
C SER A 135 1.67 -11.93 24.75
N SER A 136 1.56 -13.18 25.19
CA SER A 136 0.86 -14.23 24.44
C SER A 136 -0.65 -13.95 24.48
N TYR A 137 -1.28 -13.91 23.30
CA TYR A 137 -2.72 -13.80 23.04
C TYR A 137 -3.44 -12.49 23.41
N ALA A 138 -3.91 -11.77 22.38
CA ALA A 138 -5.32 -11.41 22.20
C ALA A 138 -5.53 -10.66 20.89
N THR A 139 -6.19 -11.33 19.94
CA THR A 139 -6.74 -10.75 18.71
C THR A 139 -8.05 -10.03 19.05
N THR A 140 -8.08 -8.70 19.06
CA THR A 140 -9.33 -7.93 18.89
C THR A 140 -9.02 -6.60 18.19
N GLY A 141 -9.00 -6.63 16.86
CA GLY A 141 -9.03 -5.41 16.06
C GLY A 141 -10.42 -4.78 16.16
N LYS A 142 -10.55 -3.70 16.92
CA LYS A 142 -11.68 -2.77 16.84
C LYS A 142 -11.71 -2.18 15.43
N GLU A 143 -12.74 -2.52 14.65
CA GLU A 143 -12.94 -1.93 13.33
C GLU A 143 -13.27 -0.44 13.47
N CYS A 144 -12.45 0.41 12.84
CA CYS A 144 -12.66 1.85 12.80
C CYS A 144 -13.77 2.19 11.78
N PRO A 145 -14.74 3.09 12.07
CA PRO A 145 -15.93 3.28 11.25
C PRO A 145 -15.72 4.05 9.93
N CYS A 146 -14.51 4.51 9.64
CA CYS A 146 -14.19 5.37 8.48
C CYS A 146 -13.62 4.61 7.26
N ASN A 147 -13.85 3.30 7.16
CA ASN A 147 -13.28 2.43 6.13
C ASN A 147 -13.85 2.71 4.72
N ARG A 148 -13.36 3.77 4.06
CA ARG A 148 -13.54 4.02 2.63
C ARG A 148 -12.83 2.89 1.86
N SER A 149 -13.61 1.90 1.47
CA SER A 149 -13.16 0.57 1.00
C SER A 149 -12.73 0.47 -0.47
N TYR A 150 -12.56 1.58 -1.19
CA TYR A 150 -12.13 1.56 -2.60
C TYR A 150 -10.65 1.91 -2.67
N VAL A 151 -9.86 1.03 -3.28
CA VAL A 151 -8.43 1.22 -3.50
C VAL A 151 -8.25 1.56 -4.98
N GLU A 152 -7.93 2.82 -5.25
CA GLU A 152 -7.44 3.23 -6.57
C GLU A 152 -5.97 2.83 -6.73
N GLY A 153 -5.63 2.21 -7.87
CA GLY A 153 -4.30 2.34 -8.44
C GLY A 153 -3.13 1.67 -7.69
N VAL A 154 -3.19 0.37 -7.38
CA VAL A 154 -1.94 -0.38 -7.12
C VAL A 154 -1.80 -1.53 -8.12
N GLY A 155 -1.19 -1.24 -9.27
CA GLY A 155 -0.79 -2.22 -10.28
C GLY A 155 -1.90 -2.72 -11.21
N SER A 156 -3.08 -2.10 -11.19
CA SER A 156 -4.20 -2.42 -12.09
C SER A 156 -3.96 -1.87 -13.49
N ARG A 157 -4.24 -2.68 -14.53
CA ARG A 157 -4.38 -2.18 -15.91
C ARG A 157 -5.38 -1.03 -15.97
N GLU A 158 -5.18 -0.13 -16.92
CA GLU A 158 -6.08 0.99 -17.17
C GLU A 158 -7.54 0.53 -17.28
N GLY A 159 -8.46 1.26 -16.62
CA GLY A 159 -9.89 0.93 -16.58
C GLY A 159 -10.33 -0.04 -15.47
N TYR A 160 -9.40 -0.58 -14.68
CA TYR A 160 -9.70 -1.41 -13.50
C TYR A 160 -9.54 -0.65 -12.18
N MET A 161 -10.38 -1.00 -11.21
CA MET A 161 -10.29 -0.60 -9.81
C MET A 161 -10.38 -1.80 -8.90
N ALA A 162 -9.95 -1.64 -7.65
CA ALA A 162 -10.08 -2.67 -6.63
C ALA A 162 -10.92 -2.18 -5.45
N LEU A 163 -11.82 -3.02 -4.97
CA LEU A 163 -12.46 -2.86 -3.67
C LEU A 163 -11.72 -3.72 -2.66
N SER A 164 -11.25 -3.12 -1.57
CA SER A 164 -10.75 -3.88 -0.42
C SER A 164 -11.92 -4.30 0.45
N TYR A 165 -12.09 -5.60 0.63
CA TYR A 165 -13.12 -6.17 1.49
C TYR A 165 -12.56 -7.36 2.27
N ARG A 166 -12.60 -7.28 3.61
CA ARG A 166 -12.03 -8.28 4.53
C ARG A 166 -10.56 -8.62 4.20
N GLY A 167 -9.74 -7.60 3.93
CA GLY A 167 -8.31 -7.75 3.59
C GLY A 167 -8.03 -8.31 2.20
N ARG A 168 -9.06 -8.53 1.38
CA ARG A 168 -8.94 -9.08 0.02
C ARG A 168 -9.41 -8.08 -1.01
N LEU A 169 -8.72 -8.07 -2.15
CA LEU A 169 -9.07 -7.21 -3.27
C LEU A 169 -10.09 -7.91 -4.19
N VAL A 170 -11.16 -7.20 -4.49
CA VAL A 170 -12.14 -7.56 -5.51
C VAL A 170 -12.05 -6.51 -6.61
N PHE A 171 -11.51 -6.91 -7.75
CA PHE A 171 -11.31 -6.05 -8.90
C PHE A 171 -12.60 -5.91 -9.70
N PHE A 172 -12.80 -4.72 -10.24
CA PHE A 172 -13.91 -4.40 -11.12
C PHE A 172 -13.49 -3.41 -12.20
N THR A 173 -14.18 -3.44 -13.34
CA THR A 173 -13.99 -2.45 -14.41
C THR A 173 -14.94 -1.28 -14.21
N ILE A 174 -14.44 -0.06 -14.38
CA ILE A 174 -15.25 1.16 -14.22
C ILE A 174 -16.25 1.28 -15.39
N GLN A 175 -15.74 1.22 -16.62
CA GLN A 175 -16.53 1.45 -17.84
C GLN A 175 -17.61 0.39 -18.03
N ASP A 176 -17.22 -0.88 -17.99
CA ASP A 176 -18.12 -2.00 -18.27
C ASP A 176 -18.95 -2.45 -17.06
N ARG A 177 -18.69 -1.89 -15.87
CA ARG A 177 -19.29 -2.32 -14.60
C ARG A 177 -19.27 -3.83 -14.43
N LYS A 178 -18.12 -4.47 -14.68
CA LYS A 178 -17.92 -5.91 -14.45
C LYS A 178 -17.13 -6.11 -13.18
N VAL A 179 -17.50 -7.11 -12.38
CA VAL A 179 -16.77 -7.51 -11.18
C VAL A 179 -16.09 -8.86 -11.40
N ASN A 180 -14.92 -9.05 -10.82
CA ASN A 180 -14.20 -10.32 -10.88
C ASN A 180 -14.85 -11.35 -9.96
N ALA A 181 -15.71 -12.20 -10.53
CA ALA A 181 -16.41 -13.27 -9.81
C ALA A 181 -15.45 -14.32 -9.23
N THR A 182 -14.29 -14.54 -9.86
CA THR A 182 -13.28 -15.46 -9.31
C THR A 182 -12.78 -14.99 -7.95
N GLN A 183 -12.60 -13.68 -7.78
CA GLN A 183 -12.18 -13.10 -6.50
C GLN A 183 -13.32 -13.10 -5.47
N LEU A 184 -14.59 -12.94 -5.87
CA LEU A 184 -15.74 -13.14 -4.97
C LEU A 184 -15.80 -14.57 -4.43
N PHE A 185 -15.55 -15.58 -5.27
CA PHE A 185 -15.49 -16.97 -4.81
C PHE A 185 -14.31 -17.23 -3.89
N LYS A 186 -13.13 -16.72 -4.25
CA LYS A 186 -11.94 -16.83 -3.40
C LYS A 186 -12.19 -16.19 -2.03
N LEU A 187 -12.79 -15.00 -1.99
CA LEU A 187 -13.17 -14.26 -0.77
C LEU A 187 -13.96 -15.15 0.20
N GLU A 188 -14.95 -15.89 -0.30
CA GLU A 188 -15.82 -16.77 0.48
C GLU A 188 -15.29 -18.21 0.60
N GLY A 189 -14.06 -18.49 0.15
CA GLY A 189 -13.47 -19.83 0.19
C GLY A 189 -14.21 -20.87 -0.65
N ARG A 190 -14.96 -20.43 -1.67
CA ARG A 190 -15.80 -21.31 -2.48
C ARG A 190 -15.02 -21.91 -3.66
N PRO A 191 -15.25 -23.18 -4.00
CA PRO A 191 -14.62 -23.81 -5.16
C PRO A 191 -14.99 -23.14 -6.49
N LEU A 192 -13.99 -22.85 -7.33
CA LEU A 192 -14.19 -22.18 -8.63
C LEU A 192 -14.92 -23.05 -9.65
N ASN A 193 -14.87 -24.38 -9.53
CA ASN A 193 -15.64 -25.28 -10.39
C ASN A 193 -17.16 -25.05 -10.24
N VAL A 194 -17.64 -24.67 -9.05
CA VAL A 194 -19.05 -24.31 -8.81
C VAL A 194 -19.40 -23.03 -9.59
N MET A 195 -18.54 -22.02 -9.52
CA MET A 195 -18.69 -20.78 -10.31
C MET A 195 -18.77 -21.11 -11.81
N HIS A 196 -17.80 -21.85 -12.34
CA HIS A 196 -17.75 -22.16 -13.76
C HIS A 196 -18.97 -22.96 -14.22
N ARG A 197 -19.41 -23.95 -13.44
CA ARG A 197 -20.62 -24.74 -13.71
C ARG A 197 -21.87 -23.86 -13.74
N TYR A 198 -22.01 -22.93 -12.79
CA TYR A 198 -23.14 -22.01 -12.73
C TYR A 198 -23.18 -21.09 -13.96
N LEU A 199 -22.05 -20.44 -14.25
CA LEU A 199 -21.92 -19.52 -15.38
C LEU A 199 -22.26 -20.19 -16.72
N THR A 200 -21.75 -21.42 -16.94
CA THR A 200 -22.02 -22.19 -18.16
C THR A 200 -23.50 -22.60 -18.24
N ARG A 201 -24.07 -23.15 -17.17
CA ARG A 201 -25.49 -23.60 -17.15
C ARG A 201 -26.47 -22.47 -17.39
N ARG A 202 -26.18 -21.29 -16.85
CA ARG A 202 -27.04 -20.09 -17.00
C ARG A 202 -26.71 -19.28 -18.25
N LYS A 203 -25.76 -19.72 -19.08
CA LYS A 203 -25.28 -19.00 -20.27
C LYS A 203 -24.91 -17.53 -19.97
N ILE A 204 -24.34 -17.28 -18.79
CA ILE A 204 -23.96 -15.93 -18.36
C ILE A 204 -22.76 -15.46 -19.19
N LYS A 205 -22.90 -14.30 -19.85
CA LYS A 205 -21.79 -13.65 -20.56
C LYS A 205 -20.69 -13.31 -19.56
N LYS A 206 -19.48 -13.81 -19.83
CA LYS A 206 -18.30 -13.65 -18.99
C LYS A 206 -17.11 -13.19 -19.82
N HIS A 207 -16.20 -12.45 -19.19
CA HIS A 207 -14.93 -12.07 -19.76
C HIS A 207 -13.81 -12.66 -18.90
N VAL A 208 -12.85 -13.33 -19.53
CA VAL A 208 -11.71 -13.92 -18.81
C VAL A 208 -10.52 -12.99 -18.99
N VAL A 209 -9.98 -12.55 -17.86
CA VAL A 209 -8.79 -11.70 -17.80
C VAL A 209 -7.61 -12.57 -17.39
N ASN A 210 -6.56 -12.57 -18.22
CA ASN A 210 -5.34 -13.36 -18.01
C ASN A 210 -4.15 -12.45 -17.72
N GLY A 211 -3.30 -12.89 -16.78
CA GLY A 211 -2.14 -12.15 -16.30
C GLY A 211 -2.50 -11.06 -15.28
N GLY A 212 -1.52 -10.71 -14.43
CA GLY A 212 -1.69 -9.67 -13.41
C GLY A 212 -2.53 -10.08 -12.19
N VAL A 213 -2.73 -9.11 -11.31
CA VAL A 213 -3.47 -9.24 -10.04
C VAL A 213 -4.99 -9.27 -10.25
N GLU A 214 -5.45 -8.71 -11.37
CA GLU A 214 -6.82 -8.65 -11.84
C GLU A 214 -7.30 -9.95 -12.51
N SER A 215 -6.42 -10.94 -12.65
CA SER A 215 -6.72 -12.19 -13.33
C SER A 215 -7.94 -12.91 -12.75
N GLY A 216 -8.78 -13.44 -13.64
CA GLY A 216 -10.02 -14.13 -13.25
C GLY A 216 -11.15 -13.97 -14.26
N THR A 217 -12.32 -14.46 -13.87
CA THR A 217 -13.56 -14.37 -14.64
C THR A 217 -14.38 -13.18 -14.17
N CYS A 218 -14.55 -12.19 -15.04
CA CYS A 218 -15.36 -11.00 -14.83
C CYS A 218 -16.76 -11.17 -15.42
N VAL A 219 -17.78 -10.71 -14.67
CA VAL A 219 -19.19 -10.71 -15.09
C VAL A 219 -19.85 -9.39 -14.74
N VAL A 220 -20.93 -9.05 -15.43
CA VAL A 220 -21.71 -7.83 -15.14
C VAL A 220 -22.32 -7.88 -13.74
N LEU A 221 -22.57 -6.70 -13.15
CA LEU A 221 -23.06 -6.58 -11.75
C LEU A 221 -24.30 -7.41 -11.44
N ASP A 222 -25.30 -7.43 -12.33
CA ASP A 222 -26.53 -8.19 -12.07
C ASP A 222 -26.28 -9.69 -12.01
N ALA A 223 -25.44 -10.22 -12.90
CA ALA A 223 -25.02 -11.61 -12.88
C ALA A 223 -24.16 -11.94 -11.64
N ALA A 224 -23.31 -11.01 -11.19
CA ALA A 224 -22.55 -11.17 -9.96
C ALA A 224 -23.45 -11.22 -8.72
N ARG A 225 -24.47 -10.34 -8.67
CA ARG A 225 -25.45 -10.32 -7.57
C ARG A 225 -26.30 -11.57 -7.56
N GLU A 226 -26.70 -12.06 -8.73
CA GLU A 226 -27.40 -13.34 -8.87
C GLU A 226 -26.53 -14.50 -8.35
N LEU A 227 -25.25 -14.55 -8.76
CA LEU A 227 -24.29 -15.54 -8.26
C LEU A 227 -24.19 -15.50 -6.73
N CYS A 228 -24.03 -14.32 -6.14
CA CYS A 228 -23.94 -14.18 -4.69
C CYS A 228 -25.19 -14.68 -3.99
N THR A 229 -26.36 -14.29 -4.49
CA THR A 229 -27.66 -14.69 -3.92
C THR A 229 -27.90 -16.20 -4.04
N LYS A 230 -27.63 -16.78 -5.21
CA LYS A 230 -27.94 -18.20 -5.50
C LYS A 230 -26.94 -19.17 -4.89
N LEU A 231 -25.71 -18.72 -4.63
CA LEU A 231 -24.62 -19.57 -4.13
C LEU A 231 -24.18 -19.20 -2.71
N GLY A 232 -24.92 -18.32 -2.03
CA GLY A 232 -24.65 -17.94 -0.65
C GLY A 232 -23.28 -17.28 -0.48
N LEU A 233 -22.94 -16.35 -1.38
CA LEU A 233 -21.80 -15.45 -1.24
C LEU A 233 -22.27 -14.10 -0.69
N THR A 234 -21.37 -13.33 -0.10
CA THR A 234 -21.68 -11.95 0.27
C THR A 234 -21.95 -11.08 -0.97
N CYS A 235 -23.03 -10.28 -0.93
CA CYS A 235 -23.33 -9.28 -1.95
C CYS A 235 -22.63 -7.94 -1.71
N VAL A 236 -22.02 -7.73 -0.53
CA VAL A 236 -21.48 -6.43 -0.12
C VAL A 236 -20.47 -5.85 -1.13
N PRO A 237 -19.50 -6.63 -1.67
CA PRO A 237 -18.59 -6.11 -2.68
C PRO A 237 -19.30 -5.66 -3.96
N VAL A 238 -20.28 -6.44 -4.42
CA VAL A 238 -21.05 -6.14 -5.64
C VAL A 238 -21.86 -4.86 -5.45
N ASP A 239 -22.49 -4.71 -4.29
CA ASP A 239 -23.33 -3.55 -3.97
C ASP A 239 -22.50 -2.29 -3.82
N LYS A 240 -21.31 -2.40 -3.23
CA LYS A 240 -20.33 -1.30 -3.19
C LYS A 240 -19.86 -0.92 -4.59
N VAL A 241 -19.57 -1.87 -5.48
CA VAL A 241 -19.22 -1.54 -6.87
C VAL A 241 -20.40 -0.90 -7.61
N LYS A 242 -21.64 -1.33 -7.32
CA LYS A 242 -22.85 -0.71 -7.88
C LYS A 242 -23.06 0.74 -7.40
N ALA A 243 -22.70 1.04 -6.16
CA ALA A 243 -22.77 2.39 -5.61
C ALA A 243 -21.61 3.29 -6.03
N TYR A 244 -20.54 2.73 -6.62
CA TYR A 244 -19.38 3.49 -7.04
C TYR A 244 -19.73 4.47 -8.18
N GLN A 245 -19.47 5.75 -7.94
CA GLN A 245 -19.53 6.81 -8.94
C GLN A 245 -18.10 7.30 -9.19
N PRO A 246 -17.58 7.23 -10.43
CA PRO A 246 -16.27 7.79 -10.76
C PRO A 246 -16.28 9.28 -10.43
N ARG A 247 -15.23 9.79 -9.78
CA ARG A 247 -15.06 11.24 -9.65
C ARG A 247 -14.92 11.82 -11.05
N GLN A 248 -15.82 12.73 -11.43
CA GLN A 248 -15.62 13.53 -12.62
C GLN A 248 -14.43 14.45 -12.33
N VAL A 249 -13.30 14.16 -12.98
CA VAL A 249 -12.17 15.09 -13.02
C VAL A 249 -12.56 16.12 -14.08
N GLY A 250 -12.94 17.30 -13.61
CA GLY A 250 -13.11 18.49 -14.46
C GLY A 250 -11.77 19.10 -14.83
#